data_AF-A0A956WGV4-F1
#
_entry.id   AF-A0A956WGV4-F1
#
_cell.length_a   1.000
_cell.length_b   1.000
_cell.length_c   1.000
_cell.angle_alpha   90.00
_cell.angle_beta   90.00
_cell.angle_gamma   90.00
#
_symmetry.space_group_name_H-M   'P 1'
#
loop_
_entity.id
_entity.type
_entity.pdbx_description
1 polymer ?
#
loop_
_entity_poly.entity_id
_entity_poly.type
_entity_poly.pdbx_seq_one_letter_code
_entity_poly.pdbx_strand_id
1 'polypeptide(L)' 'HGIVDGVINTPGPADKEFLDGLEIRRAAVERGIPCITSIDTARAMVAAMERATEVYTVQPITAYRETGIGY' A
#
# COMPACT_ATOMS: atom_id res chain seq x y z
N HIS A 1 -10.02 -15.22 -3.31
CA HIS A 1 -9.79 -14.05 -2.44
C HIS A 1 -9.14 -14.52 -1.15
N GLY A 2 -8.12 -13.80 -0.67
CA GLY A 2 -7.51 -14.03 0.64
C GLY A 2 -8.31 -13.36 1.76
N ILE A 3 -7.89 -13.58 3.01
CA ILE A 3 -8.54 -13.01 4.22
C ILE A 3 -7.94 -11.64 4.59
N VAL A 4 -6.80 -11.28 3.98
CA VAL A 4 -6.02 -10.09 4.33
C VAL A 4 -6.04 -9.09 3.17
N ASP A 5 -6.54 -7.88 3.44
CA ASP A 5 -6.62 -6.78 2.47
C ASP A 5 -5.49 -5.74 2.62
N GLY A 6 -4.70 -5.82 3.68
CA GLY A 6 -3.57 -4.92 3.94
C GLY A 6 -2.70 -5.39 5.11
N VAL A 7 -1.44 -4.95 5.11
CA VAL A 7 -0.46 -5.25 6.16
C VAL A 7 0.13 -3.95 6.70
N ILE A 8 0.20 -3.81 8.03
CA ILE A 8 0.98 -2.77 8.71
C ILE A 8 2.12 -3.48 9.44
N ASN A 9 3.36 -3.27 9.00
CA ASN A 9 4.56 -3.87 9.58
C ASN A 9 5.65 -2.82 9.73
N THR A 10 5.79 -2.27 10.93
CA THR A 10 6.77 -1.22 11.25
C THR A 10 8.04 -1.84 11.80
N PRO A 11 9.21 -1.69 11.12
CA PRO A 11 10.45 -2.27 11.62
C PRO A 11 10.90 -1.59 12.92
N GLY A 12 11.12 -2.37 13.98
CA GLY A 12 11.69 -1.91 15.25
C GLY A 12 13.24 -1.94 15.28
N PRO A 13 13.87 -1.49 16.39
CA PRO A 13 15.32 -1.58 16.56
C PRO A 13 15.80 -3.03 16.79
N ALA A 14 16.54 -3.55 15.81
CA ALA A 14 17.45 -4.71 15.78
C ALA A 14 16.94 -6.19 15.72
N ASP A 15 17.55 -6.88 14.74
CA ASP A 15 17.95 -8.28 14.55
C ASP A 15 16.95 -9.45 14.65
N LYS A 16 16.00 -9.46 15.60
CA LYS A 16 15.05 -10.60 15.71
C LYS A 16 13.80 -10.44 14.85
N GLU A 17 13.37 -9.20 14.62
CA GLU A 17 12.24 -8.91 13.74
C GLU A 17 12.61 -8.96 12.25
N PHE A 18 13.89 -9.17 11.93
CA PHE A 18 14.42 -9.04 10.58
C PHE A 18 13.94 -10.14 9.63
N LEU A 19 13.75 -11.38 10.12
CA LEU A 19 13.36 -12.51 9.27
C LEU A 19 11.85 -12.52 9.00
N ASP A 20 11.03 -12.70 10.02
CA ASP A 20 9.57 -12.76 9.84
C ASP A 20 9.01 -11.47 9.26
N GLY A 21 9.51 -10.31 9.71
CA GLY A 21 9.12 -9.01 9.18
C GLY A 21 9.51 -8.82 7.71
N LEU A 22 10.62 -9.41 7.25
CA LEU A 22 10.96 -9.40 5.83
C LEU A 22 10.06 -10.35 5.03
N GLU A 23 9.81 -11.55 5.53
CA GLU A 23 8.95 -12.54 4.88
C GLU A 23 7.51 -12.03 4.74
N ILE A 24 6.96 -11.41 5.78
CA ILE A 24 5.62 -10.80 5.76
C ILE A 24 5.53 -9.71 4.69
N ARG A 25 6.50 -8.78 4.67
CA ARG A 25 6.51 -7.68 3.69
C ARG A 25 6.65 -8.22 2.26
N ARG A 26 7.51 -9.21 2.04
CA ARG A 26 7.67 -9.87 0.74
C ARG A 26 6.38 -10.56 0.30
N ALA A 27 5.76 -11.34 1.19
CA ALA A 27 4.53 -12.06 0.91
C ALA A 27 3.36 -11.13 0.55
N ALA A 28 3.28 -9.96 1.19
CA ALA A 28 2.29 -8.94 0.87
C ALA A 28 2.49 -8.36 -0.53
N VAL A 29 3.72 -7.93 -0.86
CA VAL A 29 4.07 -7.34 -2.17
C VAL A 29 3.84 -8.33 -3.32
N GLU A 30 4.29 -9.58 -3.17
CA GLU A 30 4.10 -10.62 -4.19
C GLU A 30 2.62 -10.96 -4.45
N ARG A 31 1.73 -10.68 -3.49
CA ARG A 31 0.27 -10.87 -3.61
C ARG A 31 -0.48 -9.61 -4.03
N GLY A 32 0.22 -8.48 -4.24
CA GLY A 32 -0.42 -7.19 -4.51
C GLY A 32 -1.21 -6.63 -3.33
N ILE A 33 -0.92 -7.07 -2.10
CA ILE A 33 -1.52 -6.56 -0.88
C ILE A 33 -0.72 -5.34 -0.40
N PRO A 34 -1.37 -4.19 -0.12
CA PRO A 34 -0.69 -3.02 0.42
C PRO A 34 0.10 -3.33 1.68
N CYS A 35 1.36 -2.90 1.74
CA CYS A 35 2.26 -3.11 2.87
C CYS A 35 2.79 -1.77 3.40
N ILE A 36 2.34 -1.37 4.58
CA ILE A 36 2.65 -0.08 5.21
C ILE A 36 3.70 -0.26 6.29
N THR A 37 4.85 0.41 6.15
CA THR A 37 6.01 0.24 7.04
C THR A 37 6.27 1.40 7.98
N SER A 38 5.36 2.38 8.02
CA SER A 38 5.44 3.55 8.89
C SER A 38 4.07 3.82 9.52
N ILE A 39 4.07 4.16 10.81
CA ILE A 39 2.87 4.56 11.54
C ILE A 39 2.26 5.81 10.92
N ASP A 40 3.08 6.77 10.51
CA ASP A 40 2.58 8.04 9.95
C ASP A 40 1.90 7.80 8.60
N THR A 41 2.43 6.91 7.77
CA THR A 41 1.78 6.49 6.52
C THR A 41 0.46 5.76 6.79
N ALA A 42 0.41 4.90 7.82
CA ALA A 42 -0.83 4.21 8.20
C ALA A 42 -1.91 5.22 8.64
N ARG A 43 -1.55 6.23 9.44
CA ARG A 43 -2.46 7.33 9.82
C ARG A 43 -2.97 8.10 8.62
N ALA A 44 -2.08 8.46 7.69
CA ALA A 44 -2.44 9.17 6.47
C ALA A 44 -3.41 8.34 5.60
N MET A 45 -3.18 7.03 5.49
CA MET A 45 -4.04 6.11 4.76
C MET A 45 -5.44 6.03 5.37
N VAL A 46 -5.55 5.88 6.70
CA VAL A 46 -6.85 5.88 7.40
C VAL A 46 -7.59 7.19 7.16
N ALA A 47 -6.92 8.33 7.35
CA ALA A 47 -7.53 9.63 7.14
C ALA A 47 -7.98 9.86 5.67
N ALA A 48 -7.27 9.29 4.70
CA ALA A 48 -7.67 9.32 3.30
C ALA A 48 -8.89 8.42 3.03
N MET A 49 -8.93 7.22 3.60
CA MET A 49 -10.07 6.30 3.49
C MET A 49 -11.35 6.88 4.12
N GLU A 50 -11.23 7.55 5.27
CA GLU A 50 -12.37 8.25 5.91
C GLU A 50 -12.93 9.38 5.06
N ARG A 51 -12.10 10.02 4.23
CA ARG A 51 -12.51 11.09 3.32
C ARG A 51 -12.89 10.60 1.92
N ALA A 52 -12.65 9.34 1.61
CA ALA A 52 -12.94 8.80 0.29
C ALA A 52 -14.46 8.73 0.08
N THR A 53 -14.95 9.49 -0.89
CA THR A 53 -16.38 9.53 -1.24
C THR A 53 -16.77 8.46 -2.26
N GLU A 54 -15.80 8.00 -3.06
CA GLU A 54 -15.99 7.05 -4.15
C GLU A 54 -14.74 6.18 -4.36
N VAL A 55 -14.93 4.98 -4.91
CA VAL A 55 -13.83 4.15 -5.39
C VAL A 55 -13.38 4.69 -6.75
N TYR A 56 -12.11 5.07 -6.87
CA TYR A 56 -11.54 5.53 -8.12
C TYR A 56 -10.48 4.54 -8.63
N THR A 57 -10.39 4.39 -9.95
CA THR A 57 -9.33 3.60 -10.59
C THR A 57 -8.17 4.51 -10.99
N VAL A 58 -6.98 4.18 -10.50
CA VAL A 58 -5.75 4.87 -10.91
C VAL A 58 -5.18 4.17 -12.14
N GLN A 59 -4.94 4.93 -13.21
CA GLN A 59 -4.33 4.43 -14.44
C GLN A 59 -2.80 4.56 -14.40
N PRO A 60 -2.07 3.76 -15.18
CA PRO A 60 -0.64 4.01 -15.41
C PRO A 60 -0.41 5.41 -15.97
N ILE A 61 0.72 6.03 -15.62
CA ILE A 61 1.05 7.38 -16.09
C ILE A 61 1.05 7.51 -17.61
N THR A 62 1.42 6.45 -18.33
CA THR A 62 1.38 6.40 -19.79
C THR A 62 -0.04 6.58 -20.33
N ALA A 63 -1.01 5.89 -19.73
CA ALA A 63 -2.42 6.00 -20.11
C ALA A 63 -2.98 7.41 -19.82
N TYR A 64 -2.62 8.02 -18.69
CA TYR A 64 -3.02 9.39 -18.40
C TYR A 64 -2.45 10.41 -19.39
N ARG A 65 -1.22 10.19 -19.86
CA ARG A 65 -0.59 11.04 -20.87
C ARG A 65 -1.23 10.90 -22.24
N GLU A 66 -1.81 9.75 -22.58
CA GLU A 66 -2.52 9.59 -23.85
C GLU A 66 -3.90 10.25 -23.83
N THR A 67 -4.61 10.16 -22.70
CA THR A 67 -5.92 10.81 -22.53
C THR A 67 -5.85 12.30 -22.22
N GLY A 68 -4.73 12.78 -21.68
CA GLY A 68 -4.55 14.17 -21.22
C GLY A 68 -4.11 15.17 -22.29
N ILE A 69 -3.85 14.72 -23.53
CA ILE A 69 -3.51 15.57 -24.68
C ILE A 69 -4.70 15.67 -25.66
N GLY A 70 -5.92 15.52 -25.16
CA GLY A 70 -7.13 15.84 -25.90
C GLY A 70 -7.50 17.31 -25.71
N TYR A 71 -6.89 18.19 -26.53
CA TYR A 71 -7.62 19.32 -27.10
C TYR A 71 -8.39 18.85 -28.32
#